data_AF-A0A956LFI2-F1
#
_entry.id   AF-A0A956LFI2-F1
#
_cell.length_a   1.000
_cell.length_b   1.000
_cell.length_c   1.000
_cell.angle_alpha   90.00
_cell.angle_beta   90.00
_cell.angle_gamma   90.00
#
_symmetry.space_group_name_H-M   'P 1'
#
loop_
_entity.id
_entity.type
_entity.pdbx_description
1 polymer ?
#
loop_
_entity_poly.entity_id
_entity_poly.type
_entity_poly.pdbx_seq_one_letter_code
_entity_poly.pdbx_strand_id
1 'polypeptide(L)'
;SVARLGLTTLDPWHMNLEFPAVLIVDELDGVDLHSARQSKEEALHFAEDGAAFEIRFTPDATGRHEVVGTLRFAVCQTDACLPQAERFAFVVDVEERSRSRS
;
A
#
# COMPACT_ATOMS: atom_id res chain seq x y z
N SER A 1 -3.96 9.48 -10.34
CA SER A 1 -4.14 8.03 -10.38
C SER A 1 -4.04 7.43 -8.99
N VAL A 2 -4.56 6.21 -8.78
CA VAL A 2 -4.53 5.53 -7.49
C VAL A 2 -4.23 4.04 -7.70
N ALA A 3 -3.27 3.52 -6.94
CA ALA A 3 -3.08 2.08 -6.74
C ALA A 3 -3.46 1.71 -5.30
N ARG A 4 -3.81 0.44 -5.07
CA ARG A 4 -4.16 -0.07 -3.74
C ARG A 4 -3.29 -1.24 -3.36
N LEU A 5 -2.68 -1.15 -2.18
CA LEU A 5 -1.98 -2.25 -1.54
C LEU A 5 -2.87 -2.78 -0.42
N GLY A 6 -3.15 -4.09 -0.45
CA GLY A 6 -3.93 -4.79 0.57
C GLY A 6 -3.10 -5.85 1.27
N LEU A 7 -3.29 -5.96 2.58
CA LEU A 7 -2.81 -7.04 3.43
C LEU A 7 -4.02 -7.73 4.04
N THR A 8 -4.06 -9.05 3.99
CA THR A 8 -5.09 -9.86 4.66
C THR A 8 -4.40 -10.84 5.58
N THR A 9 -4.90 -10.95 6.81
CA THR A 9 -4.40 -11.93 7.77
C THR A 9 -5.12 -13.27 7.57
N LEU A 10 -4.45 -14.35 7.97
CA LEU A 10 -5.00 -15.70 7.94
C LEU A 10 -4.89 -16.30 9.33
N ASP A 11 -5.91 -17.04 9.76
CA ASP A 11 -5.88 -17.73 11.04
C ASP A 11 -4.61 -18.59 11.20
N PRO A 12 -3.98 -18.59 12.39
CA PRO A 12 -4.43 -17.96 13.63
C PRO A 12 -3.92 -16.52 13.84
N TRP A 13 -3.48 -15.83 12.79
CA TRP A 13 -2.87 -14.50 12.87
C TRP A 13 -3.89 -13.38 12.71
N HIS A 14 -3.71 -12.29 13.45
CA HIS A 14 -4.42 -11.03 13.27
C HIS A 14 -3.44 -9.84 13.32
N MET A 15 -3.86 -8.68 12.79
CA MET A 15 -3.06 -7.47 12.86
C MET A 15 -2.89 -7.00 14.30
N ASN A 16 -1.67 -6.61 14.68
CA ASN A 16 -1.45 -5.86 15.91
C ASN A 16 -1.87 -4.39 15.70
N LEU A 17 -2.97 -3.96 16.32
CA LEU A 17 -3.51 -2.62 16.12
C LEU A 17 -2.76 -1.52 16.90
N GLU A 18 -1.97 -1.91 17.90
CA GLU A 18 -1.20 -0.98 18.72
C GLU A 18 0.18 -0.70 18.12
N PHE A 19 0.78 -1.69 17.47
CA PHE A 19 2.07 -1.55 16.81
C PHE A 19 1.99 -0.56 15.64
N PRO A 20 3.01 0.29 15.41
CA PRO A 20 3.04 1.17 14.25
C PRO A 20 3.00 0.36 12.94
N ALA A 21 2.02 0.62 12.09
CA ALA A 21 2.04 0.16 10.70
C ALA A 21 2.35 1.33 9.77
N VAL A 22 3.23 1.08 8.80
CA VAL A 22 3.72 2.10 7.88
C VAL A 22 3.95 1.50 6.50
N LEU A 23 3.33 2.09 5.49
CA LEU A 23 3.67 1.89 4.09
C LEU A 23 4.75 2.89 3.66
N ILE A 24 5.78 2.40 2.99
CA ILE A 24 6.84 3.21 2.37
C ILE A 24 6.88 2.83 0.89
N VAL A 25 6.73 3.80 0.00
CA VAL A 25 6.99 3.64 -1.44
C VAL A 25 8.40 4.12 -1.69
N ASP A 26 9.28 3.19 -2.02
CA ASP A 26 10.72 3.43 -2.19
C ASP A 26 11.01 4.01 -3.58
N GLU A 27 10.30 3.52 -4.60
CA GLU A 27 10.47 3.91 -6.00
C GLU A 27 9.12 3.84 -6.72
N LEU A 28 8.86 4.85 -7.55
CA LEU A 28 7.73 4.86 -8.48
C LEU A 28 8.15 5.63 -9.72
N ASP A 29 8.48 4.89 -10.78
CA ASP A 29 9.02 5.47 -12.01
C ASP A 29 8.02 6.39 -12.71
N GLY A 30 8.49 7.55 -13.18
CA GLY A 30 7.76 8.40 -14.13
C GLY A 30 6.46 9.05 -13.60
N VAL A 31 6.31 9.18 -12.29
CA VAL A 31 5.15 9.82 -11.67
C VAL A 31 5.52 10.60 -10.40
N ASP A 32 4.73 11.62 -10.07
CA ASP A 32 4.82 12.32 -8.79
C ASP A 32 4.00 11.60 -7.71
N LEU A 33 4.66 11.14 -6.64
CA LEU A 33 4.01 10.60 -5.45
C LEU A 33 3.42 11.71 -4.58
N HIS A 34 2.15 11.56 -4.19
CA HIS A 34 1.54 12.51 -3.24
C HIS A 34 2.14 12.35 -1.83
N SER A 35 2.41 11.12 -1.41
CA SER A 35 3.18 10.81 -0.22
C SER A 35 3.90 9.48 -0.40
N ALA A 36 5.21 9.47 -0.14
CA ALA A 36 6.02 8.26 -0.14
C ALA A 36 5.89 7.44 1.15
N ARG A 37 5.25 7.99 2.19
CA ARG A 37 5.11 7.35 3.50
C ARG A 37 3.71 7.55 4.05
N GLN A 38 3.05 6.48 4.44
CA GLN A 38 1.71 6.51 5.03
C GLN A 38 1.71 5.70 6.33
N SER A 39 1.15 6.26 7.41
CA SER A 39 0.94 5.53 8.66
C SER A 39 -0.43 4.84 8.70
N LYS A 40 -0.70 4.06 9.76
CA LYS A 40 -2.00 3.40 9.96
C LYS A 40 -3.18 4.38 10.02
N GLU A 41 -2.94 5.61 10.47
CA GLU A 41 -3.96 6.66 10.53
C GLU A 41 -4.38 7.17 9.14
N GLU A 42 -3.55 6.92 8.11
CA GLU A 42 -3.82 7.27 6.71
C GLU A 42 -4.31 6.06 5.90
N ALA A 43 -4.40 4.88 6.52
CA ALA A 43 -4.89 3.68 5.87
C ALA A 43 -6.38 3.82 5.54
N LEU A 44 -6.78 3.26 4.40
CA LEU A 44 -8.20 3.13 4.03
C LEU A 44 -8.92 2.09 4.91
N HIS A 45 -8.17 1.06 5.35
CA HIS A 45 -8.62 0.03 6.28
C HIS A 45 -7.45 -0.37 7.19
N PHE A 46 -7.72 -0.56 8.47
CA PHE A 46 -6.76 -1.09 9.43
C PHE A 46 -7.49 -1.74 10.61
N ALA A 47 -7.60 -3.06 10.59
CA ALA A 47 -8.30 -3.86 11.60
C ALA A 47 -7.65 -5.25 11.73
N GLU A 48 -8.14 -6.09 12.64
CA GLU A 48 -7.55 -7.41 12.95
C GLU A 48 -7.41 -8.31 11.72
N ASP A 49 -8.32 -8.18 10.75
CA ASP A 49 -8.37 -8.94 9.50
C ASP A 49 -7.40 -8.44 8.41
N GLY A 50 -6.78 -7.26 8.58
CA GLY A 50 -5.83 -6.74 7.62
C GLY A 50 -5.73 -5.21 7.54
N ALA A 51 -5.14 -4.76 6.44
CA ALA A 51 -4.92 -3.34 6.16
C ALA A 51 -5.05 -3.03 4.65
N ALA A 52 -5.42 -1.80 4.31
CA ALA A 52 -5.43 -1.32 2.94
C ALA A 52 -4.94 0.12 2.85
N PHE A 53 -4.10 0.42 1.86
CA PHE A 53 -3.52 1.74 1.63
C PHE A 53 -3.78 2.19 0.19
N GLU A 54 -3.99 3.50 0.00
CA GLU A 54 -4.06 4.12 -1.32
C GLU A 54 -2.76 4.83 -1.65
N ILE A 55 -2.04 4.31 -2.66
CA ILE A 55 -0.87 4.97 -3.23
C ILE A 55 -1.37 5.93 -4.30
N ARG A 56 -1.40 7.22 -3.96
CA ARG A 56 -1.85 8.28 -4.86
C ARG A 56 -0.66 8.89 -5.58
N PHE A 57 -0.76 8.97 -6.89
CA PHE A 57 0.29 9.49 -7.76
C PHE A 57 -0.28 10.25 -8.94
N THR A 58 0.50 11.21 -9.46
CA THR A 58 0.21 11.93 -10.70
C THR A 58 1.15 11.40 -11.78
N PRO A 59 0.65 10.70 -12.80
CA PRO A 59 1.52 10.17 -13.84
C PRO A 59 1.99 11.27 -14.79
N ASP A 60 3.28 11.25 -15.15
CA ASP A 60 3.85 12.17 -16.14
C ASP A 60 3.70 11.65 -17.57
N ALA A 61 3.48 10.33 -17.72
CA ALA A 61 3.23 9.66 -18.98
C ALA A 61 2.25 8.50 -18.83
N THR A 62 1.62 8.12 -19.94
CA THR A 62 0.90 6.86 -20.04
C THR A 62 1.86 5.67 -20.11
N GLY A 63 1.32 4.47 -19.90
CA GLY A 63 2.05 3.21 -19.96
C GLY A 63 2.30 2.59 -18.59
N ARG A 64 3.23 1.65 -18.57
CA ARG A 64 3.52 0.80 -17.42
C ARG A 64 4.55 1.47 -16.50
N HIS A 65 4.22 1.59 -15.23
CA HIS A 65 5.08 2.15 -14.19
C HIS A 65 5.21 1.15 -13.05
N GLU A 66 6.44 0.88 -12.60
CA GLU A 66 6.70 -0.03 -11.50
C GLU A 66 6.65 0.70 -10.16
N VAL A 67 5.94 0.11 -9.20
CA VAL A 67 5.85 0.59 -7.82
C VAL A 67 6.61 -0.39 -6.94
N VAL A 68 7.64 0.10 -6.25
CA VAL A 68 8.43 -0.69 -5.30
C VAL A 68 8.32 -0.06 -3.92
N GLY A 69 8.19 -0.89 -2.89
CA GLY A 69 8.13 -0.39 -1.54
C GLY A 69 8.22 -1.45 -0.46
N THR A 70 7.98 -0.98 0.76
CA THR A 70 8.03 -1.80 1.98
C THR A 70 6.81 -1.49 2.85
N LEU A 71 6.08 -2.52 3.28
CA LEU A 71 5.05 -2.42 4.32
C LEU A 71 5.61 -2.97 5.64
N ARG A 72 5.63 -2.12 6.67
CA ARG A 72 6.00 -2.50 8.03
C ARG A 72 4.75 -2.59 8.89
N PHE A 73 4.60 -3.67 9.64
CA PHE A 73 3.45 -3.93 10.50
C PHE A 73 3.85 -4.96 11.56
N ALA A 74 2.91 -5.37 12.40
CA ALA A 74 3.07 -6.57 13.20
C ALA A 74 1.78 -7.39 13.15
N VAL A 75 1.91 -8.70 13.23
CA VAL A 75 0.80 -9.64 13.41
C VAL A 75 0.95 -10.36 14.74
N CYS A 76 -0.16 -10.75 15.35
CA CYS A 76 -0.19 -11.49 16.60
C CYS A 76 -0.94 -12.81 16.43
N GLN A 77 -0.51 -13.80 17.20
CA GLN A 77 -1.25 -14.99 17.56
C GLN A 77 -1.41 -14.99 19.09
N THR A 78 -2.10 -15.98 19.67
CA THR A 78 -2.44 -16.04 21.10
C THR A 78 -1.29 -15.68 22.05
N ASP A 79 -0.09 -16.20 21.78
CA ASP A 79 1.05 -16.09 22.71
C ASP A 79 2.21 -15.25 22.17
N ALA A 80 2.10 -14.65 20.97
CA ALA A 80 3.22 -13.94 20.36
C ALA A 80 2.77 -12.90 19.32
N CYS A 81 3.47 -11.77 19.30
CA CYS A 81 3.40 -10.78 18.22
C CYS A 81 4.74 -10.70 17.49
N LEU A 82 4.69 -10.65 16.16
CA LEU A 82 5.85 -10.64 15.28
C LEU A 82 5.81 -9.40 14.37
N PRO A 83 6.73 -8.43 14.57
CA PRO A 83 6.96 -7.36 13.60
C PRO A 83 7.40 -7.92 12.24
N GLN A 84 6.86 -7.36 11.17
CA GLN A 84 7.13 -7.69 9.78
C GLN A 84 7.62 -6.47 9.00
N ALA A 85 8.40 -6.73 7.97
CA ALA A 85 8.86 -5.74 7.00
C ALA A 85 8.84 -6.39 5.61
N GLU A 86 7.68 -6.37 4.98
CA GLU A 86 7.44 -7.03 3.70
C GLU A 86 7.74 -6.09 2.55
N ARG A 87 8.57 -6.53 1.61
CA ARG A 87 8.82 -5.82 0.35
C ARG A 87 7.77 -6.20 -0.69
N PHE A 88 7.36 -5.22 -1.48
CA PHE A 88 6.47 -5.45 -2.62
C PHE A 88 7.01 -4.74 -3.87
N ALA A 89 6.66 -5.31 -5.02
CA ALA A 89 6.83 -4.69 -6.32
C ALA A 89 5.61 -5.05 -7.19
N PHE A 90 4.99 -4.06 -7.83
CA PHE A 90 3.90 -4.30 -8.77
C PHE A 90 3.89 -3.24 -9.86
N VAL A 91 3.28 -3.56 -11.00
CA VAL A 91 3.18 -2.63 -12.13
C VAL A 91 1.78 -2.06 -12.21
N VAL A 92 1.69 -0.75 -12.36
CA VAL A 92 0.46 -0.04 -12.70
C VAL A 92 0.49 0.33 -14.17
N ASP A 93 -0.62 0.09 -14.87
CA ASP A 93 -0.80 0.59 -16.24
C ASP A 93 -1.63 1.86 -16.21
N VAL A 94 -1.08 2.93 -16.78
CA VAL A 94 -1.70 4.26 -16.82
C VAL A 94 -2.16 4.53 -18.24
N GLU A 95 -3.48 4.54 -18.43
CA GLU A 95 -4.09 4.88 -19.70
C GLU A 95 -4.51 6.36 -19.75
N GLU A 96 -4.51 6.92 -20.96
CA GLU A 96 -5.09 8.23 -21.22
C GLU A 96 -6.58 8.22 -20.88
N ARG A 97 -7.03 9.15 -20.03
CA ARG A 97 -8.45 9.21 -19.66
C ARG A 97 -9.26 9.63 -20.89
N SER A 98 -9.95 8.70 -21.53
CA SER A 98 -10.81 9.01 -22.68
C SER A 98 -11.85 10.04 -22.25
N ARG A 99 -11.74 11.29 -22.71
CA ARG A 99 -12.83 12.26 -22.59
C ARG A 99 -13.94 11.78 -23.52
N SER A 100 -15.03 11.29 -22.93
CA SER A 100 -16.32 11.20 -23.63
C SER A 100 -16.60 12.57 -24.24
N ARG A 101 -16.52 12.67 -25.58
CA ARG A 101 -17.01 13.85 -26.28
C ARG A 101 -18.52 13.91 -26.03
N SER A 102 -18.97 14.97 -25.35
CA SER A 102 -20.37 15.40 -25.38
C SER A 102 -20.69 16.04 -26.72
#